data_AF-A0A841EXR6-F1
#
_entry.id   AF-A0A841EXR6-F1
#
_cell.length_a   1.000
_cell.length_b   1.000
_cell.length_c   1.000
_cell.angle_alpha   90.00
_cell.angle_beta   90.00
_cell.angle_gamma   90.00
#
_symmetry.space_group_name_H-M   'P 1'
#
loop_
_entity.id
_entity.type
_entity.pdbx_description
1 polymer ?
#
loop_
_entity_poly.entity_id
_entity_poly.type
_entity_poly.pdbx_seq_one_letter_code
_entity_poly.pdbx_strand_id
1 'polypeptide(L)'
;MKNKKIIVSVVTLFILLILGFLRWDNLETQSSVNFNYKYDRWTGQKWVEFYLPLASSNSVEFPLIYIDEINQNDINNYLAKQALTGELVNKWIERTKFTDGYLGLLLMNIIVIIYSCIRIFILKRKEDIH
;
A
#
# COMPACT_ATOMS: atom_id res chain seq x y z
N MET A 1 -3.89 26.04 24.14
CA MET A 1 -2.99 25.01 23.56
C MET A 1 -3.53 23.57 23.58
N LYS A 2 -4.58 23.24 24.35
CA LYS A 2 -5.10 21.85 24.55
C LYS A 2 -5.49 21.09 23.26
N ASN A 3 -6.06 21.76 22.25
CA ASN A 3 -6.59 21.09 21.05
C ASN A 3 -5.62 21.06 19.85
N LYS A 4 -4.47 21.76 19.95
CA LYS A 4 -3.50 21.85 18.84
C LYS A 4 -2.99 20.46 18.43
N LYS A 5 -2.78 19.55 19.39
CA LYS A 5 -2.31 18.18 19.14
C LYS A 5 -3.31 17.36 18.31
N ILE A 6 -4.60 17.52 18.57
CA ILE A 6 -5.66 16.83 17.81
C ILE A 6 -5.73 17.36 16.40
N ILE A 7 -5.70 18.70 16.25
CA ILE A 7 -5.73 19.33 14.92
C ILE A 7 -4.55 18.83 14.08
N VAL A 8 -3.33 18.82 14.64
CA VAL A 8 -2.16 18.25 13.95
C VAL A 8 -2.38 16.79 13.58
N SER A 9 -2.88 15.96 14.51
CA SER A 9 -3.11 14.54 14.24
C SER A 9 -4.12 14.33 13.11
N VAL A 10 -5.23 15.08 13.11
CA VAL A 10 -6.25 15.02 12.05
C VAL A 10 -5.67 15.44 10.70
N VAL A 11 -4.90 16.52 10.65
CA VAL A 11 -4.21 16.95 9.42
C VAL A 11 -3.24 15.88 8.93
N THR A 12 -2.44 15.30 9.83
CA THR A 12 -1.54 14.20 9.48
C THR A 12 -2.32 12.97 8.97
N LEU A 13 -3.48 12.66 9.55
CA LEU A 13 -4.34 11.57 9.05
C LEU A 13 -4.77 11.81 7.60
N PHE A 14 -5.25 13.02 7.29
CA PHE A 14 -5.62 13.37 5.91
C PHE A 14 -4.45 13.23 4.94
N ILE A 15 -3.26 13.69 5.33
CA ILE A 15 -2.04 13.53 4.52
C ILE A 15 -1.72 12.04 4.30
N LEU A 16 -1.77 11.22 5.34
CA LEU A 16 -1.51 9.77 5.23
C LEU A 16 -2.52 9.09 4.31
N LEU A 17 -3.82 9.41 4.41
CA LEU A 17 -4.84 8.86 3.51
C LEU A 17 -4.59 9.24 2.05
N ILE A 18 -4.22 10.50 1.78
CA ILE A 18 -3.86 10.96 0.43
C ILE A 18 -2.63 10.20 -0.08
N LEU A 19 -1.60 10.03 0.75
CA LEU A 19 -0.39 9.27 0.38
C LEU A 19 -0.71 7.81 0.03
N GLY A 20 -1.61 7.16 0.79
CA GLY A 20 -2.09 5.82 0.50
C GLY A 20 -2.81 5.73 -0.84
N PHE A 21 -3.67 6.69 -1.14
CA PHE A 21 -4.38 6.76 -2.42
C PHE A 21 -3.44 6.99 -3.61
N LEU A 22 -2.44 7.86 -3.44
CA LEU A 22 -1.47 8.21 -4.48
C LEU A 22 -0.38 7.15 -4.71
N ARG A 23 -0.41 6.02 -3.98
CA ARG A 23 0.60 4.97 -4.09
C ARG A 23 0.61 4.30 -5.46
N TRP A 24 -0.56 3.93 -5.96
CA TRP A 24 -0.71 3.10 -7.14
C TRP A 24 -1.00 3.94 -8.37
N ASP A 25 -0.28 3.65 -9.44
CA ASP A 25 -0.58 4.17 -10.77
C ASP A 25 -0.99 3.00 -11.66
N ASN A 26 -2.24 2.97 -12.13
CA ASN A 26 -2.69 1.92 -13.05
C ASN A 26 -2.27 2.34 -14.47
N LEU A 27 -1.41 1.55 -15.09
CA LEU A 27 -0.91 1.84 -16.42
C LEU A 27 -1.94 1.33 -17.43
N GLU A 28 -2.56 2.24 -18.18
CA GLU A 28 -3.57 1.93 -19.22
C GLU A 28 -2.99 1.19 -20.45
N THR A 29 -1.71 0.84 -20.44
CA THR A 29 -1.02 0.23 -21.56
C THR A 29 -1.63 -1.13 -21.86
N GLN A 30 -2.39 -1.20 -22.96
CA GLN A 30 -2.90 -2.40 -23.65
C GLN A 30 -2.91 -3.63 -22.74
N SER A 31 -3.85 -3.65 -21.80
CA SER A 31 -4.15 -4.83 -21.01
C SER A 31 -4.57 -5.93 -21.98
N SER A 32 -3.60 -6.75 -22.40
CA SER A 32 -3.90 -8.06 -22.96
C SER A 32 -4.81 -8.76 -21.95
N VAL A 33 -5.81 -9.50 -22.42
CA VAL A 33 -6.99 -9.95 -21.65
C VAL A 33 -6.69 -10.50 -20.24
N ASN A 34 -5.47 -11.00 -20.01
CA ASN A 34 -5.03 -11.64 -18.78
C ASN A 34 -4.03 -10.83 -17.93
N PHE A 35 -3.60 -9.63 -18.35
CA PHE A 35 -2.57 -8.85 -17.66
C PHE A 35 -3.02 -7.42 -17.37
N ASN A 36 -2.85 -7.01 -16.13
CA ASN A 36 -3.03 -5.63 -15.68
C ASN A 36 -1.72 -5.10 -15.09
N TYR A 37 -1.26 -3.95 -15.58
CA TYR A 37 0.01 -3.37 -15.17
C TYR A 37 -0.23 -2.20 -14.23
N LYS A 38 0.51 -2.18 -13.11
CA LYS A 38 0.48 -1.08 -12.15
C LYS A 38 1.86 -0.70 -11.68
N TYR A 39 2.03 0.55 -11.29
CA TYR A 39 3.28 1.07 -10.79
C TYR A 39 3.14 1.43 -9.31
N ASP A 40 4.01 0.85 -8.48
CA ASP A 40 4.11 1.22 -7.07
C ASP A 40 5.04 2.42 -6.95
N ARG A 41 4.48 3.62 -6.80
CA ARG A 41 5.25 4.87 -6.70
C ARG A 41 6.13 4.92 -5.46
N TRP A 42 5.85 4.12 -4.43
CA TRP A 42 6.67 4.09 -3.22
C TRP A 42 7.98 3.33 -3.41
N THR A 43 7.95 2.26 -4.20
CA THR A 43 9.13 1.42 -4.47
C THR A 43 9.74 1.67 -5.85
N GLY A 44 9.11 2.52 -6.67
CA GLY A 44 9.53 2.79 -8.04
C GLY A 44 9.42 1.56 -8.95
N GLN A 45 8.59 0.59 -8.58
CA GLN A 45 8.57 -0.75 -9.17
C GLN A 45 7.30 -0.97 -9.98
N LYS A 46 7.44 -1.45 -11.21
CA LYS A 46 6.31 -1.92 -12.02
C LYS A 46 5.92 -3.33 -11.58
N TRP A 47 4.62 -3.55 -11.43
CA TRP A 47 3.98 -4.79 -11.04
C TRP A 47 3.01 -5.21 -12.13
N VAL A 48 2.86 -6.51 -12.28
CA VAL A 48 1.85 -7.10 -13.15
C VAL A 48 0.94 -7.98 -12.33
N GLU A 49 -0.35 -7.85 -12.61
CA GLU A 49 -1.42 -8.66 -12.06
C GLU A 49 -1.94 -9.56 -13.18
N PHE A 50 -1.69 -10.86 -13.05
CA PHE A 50 -1.97 -11.88 -14.05
C PHE A 50 -3.17 -12.74 -13.64
N TYR A 51 -4.13 -12.88 -14.55
CA TYR A 51 -5.30 -13.75 -14.39
C TYR A 51 -5.10 -15.03 -15.18
N LEU A 52 -5.14 -16.19 -14.51
CA LEU A 52 -4.98 -17.47 -15.21
C LEU A 52 -6.20 -17.74 -16.11
N PRO A 53 -5.99 -18.10 -17.40
CA PRO A 53 -7.09 -18.28 -18.38
C PRO A 53 -8.16 -19.32 -18.00
N LEU A 54 -7.84 -20.24 -17.09
CA LEU A 54 -8.68 -21.39 -16.72
C LEU A 54 -8.93 -21.50 -15.20
N ALA A 55 -8.43 -20.57 -14.39
CA ALA A 55 -8.43 -20.73 -12.94
C ALA A 55 -8.64 -19.43 -12.16
N SER A 56 -9.83 -19.36 -11.56
CA SER A 56 -10.20 -18.59 -10.37
C SER A 56 -10.21 -17.06 -10.48
N SER A 57 -11.13 -16.45 -9.75
CA SER A 57 -11.25 -15.01 -9.48
C SER A 57 -9.99 -14.36 -8.85
N ASN A 58 -8.92 -15.12 -8.64
CA ASN A 58 -7.73 -14.68 -7.93
C ASN A 58 -6.61 -14.44 -8.93
N SER A 59 -6.18 -13.18 -9.03
CA SER A 59 -4.99 -12.80 -9.76
C SER A 59 -3.72 -13.16 -8.99
N VAL A 60 -2.65 -13.42 -9.74
CA VAL A 60 -1.29 -13.52 -9.20
C VAL A 60 -0.56 -12.22 -9.52
N GLU A 61 0.00 -11.58 -8.49
CA GLU A 61 0.78 -10.36 -8.67
C GLU A 61 2.28 -10.65 -8.59
N PHE A 62 3.10 -10.00 -9.43
CA PHE A 62 4.56 -10.10 -9.32
C PHE A 62 5.26 -8.85 -9.92
N PRO A 63 6.49 -8.53 -9.47
CA PRO A 63 7.23 -7.39 -9.99
C PRO A 63 7.85 -7.70 -11.36
N LEU A 64 7.88 -6.69 -12.22
CA LEU A 64 8.60 -6.72 -13.49
C LEU A 64 10.01 -6.13 -13.31
N ILE A 65 11.02 -6.98 -13.43
CA ILE A 65 12.41 -6.69 -13.08
C ILE A 65 13.19 -6.60 -14.39
N TYR A 66 13.69 -5.39 -14.67
CA TYR A 66 14.41 -5.02 -15.90
C TYR A 66 13.61 -5.20 -17.21
N ILE A 67 12.28 -5.35 -17.14
CA ILE A 67 11.40 -5.47 -18.29
C ILE A 67 10.14 -4.63 -18.06
N ASP A 68 9.53 -4.15 -19.16
CA ASP A 68 8.30 -3.38 -19.09
C ASP A 68 7.05 -4.23 -19.29
N GLU A 69 7.12 -5.30 -20.08
CA GLU A 69 5.99 -6.16 -20.42
C GLU A 69 6.44 -7.62 -20.49
N ILE A 70 5.50 -8.55 -20.29
CA ILE A 70 5.77 -9.99 -20.34
C ILE A 70 4.72 -10.72 -21.17
N ASN A 71 5.17 -11.67 -21.98
CA ASN A 71 4.28 -12.56 -22.72
C ASN A 71 3.84 -13.73 -21.83
N GLN A 72 2.60 -14.18 -21.98
CA GLN A 72 2.03 -15.30 -21.23
C GLN A 72 2.89 -16.57 -21.31
N ASN A 73 3.48 -16.85 -22.48
CA ASN A 73 4.31 -18.04 -22.69
C ASN A 73 5.64 -17.98 -21.92
N ASP A 74 6.11 -16.77 -21.57
CA ASP A 74 7.41 -16.54 -20.93
C ASP A 74 7.31 -16.36 -19.42
N ILE A 75 6.10 -16.24 -18.85
CA ILE A 75 5.87 -16.04 -17.40
C ILE A 75 6.64 -17.06 -16.57
N ASN A 76 6.50 -18.35 -16.88
CA ASN A 76 7.08 -19.42 -16.06
C ASN A 76 8.61 -19.34 -16.07
N ASN A 77 9.21 -19.09 -17.23
CA ASN A 77 10.66 -18.96 -17.37
C ASN A 77 11.18 -17.72 -16.64
N TYR A 78 10.46 -16.60 -16.77
CA TYR A 78 10.78 -15.36 -16.08
C TYR A 78 10.71 -15.51 -14.56
N LEU A 79 9.60 -16.05 -14.04
CA LEU A 79 9.42 -16.26 -12.60
C LEU A 79 10.47 -17.22 -12.05
N ALA A 80 10.78 -18.32 -12.77
CA ALA A 80 11.83 -19.24 -12.37
C ALA A 80 13.20 -18.55 -12.29
N LYS A 81 13.56 -17.77 -13.31
CA LYS A 81 14.83 -17.02 -13.34
C LYS A 81 14.92 -16.03 -12.18
N GLN A 82 13.88 -15.22 -11.95
CA GLN A 82 13.90 -14.19 -10.91
C GLN A 82 13.72 -14.73 -9.48
N ALA A 83 13.09 -15.90 -9.34
CA ALA A 83 13.03 -16.61 -8.06
C ALA A 83 14.41 -17.20 -7.71
N LEU A 84 15.13 -17.78 -8.67
CA LEU A 84 16.46 -18.34 -8.45
C LEU A 84 17.51 -17.28 -8.07
N THR A 85 17.40 -16.06 -8.60
CA THR A 85 18.28 -14.94 -8.22
C THR A 85 17.90 -14.32 -6.88
N GLY A 86 16.69 -14.60 -6.36
CA GLY A 86 16.13 -13.97 -5.16
C GLY A 86 15.66 -12.53 -5.36
N GLU A 87 15.84 -11.94 -6.56
CA GLU A 87 15.41 -10.56 -6.83
C GLU A 87 13.90 -10.39 -6.69
N LEU A 88 13.13 -11.40 -7.11
CA LEU A 88 11.67 -11.43 -6.95
C LEU A 88 11.27 -11.26 -5.47
N VAL A 89 11.90 -12.05 -4.59
CA VAL A 89 11.62 -12.04 -3.15
C VAL A 89 12.08 -10.72 -2.52
N ASN A 90 13.24 -10.22 -2.92
CA ASN A 90 13.76 -8.95 -2.42
C ASN A 90 12.81 -7.78 -2.73
N LYS A 91 12.24 -7.73 -3.93
CA LYS A 91 11.24 -6.72 -4.30
C LYS A 91 9.93 -6.84 -3.53
N TRP A 92 9.49 -8.06 -3.26
CA TRP A 92 8.36 -8.30 -2.36
C TRP A 92 8.65 -7.81 -0.92
N ILE A 93 9.81 -8.14 -0.36
CA ILE A 93 10.21 -7.71 0.98
C ILE A 93 10.30 -6.18 1.07
N GLU A 94 10.90 -5.55 0.05
CA GLU A 94 10.98 -4.08 -0.06
C GLU A 94 9.58 -3.46 -0.01
N ARG A 95 8.66 -3.92 -0.85
CA ARG A 95 7.26 -3.48 -0.86
C ARG A 95 6.57 -3.67 0.50
N THR A 96 6.77 -4.81 1.14
CA THR A 96 6.17 -5.11 2.44
C THR A 96 6.68 -4.16 3.51
N LYS A 97 7.99 -3.89 3.58
CA LYS A 97 8.57 -2.94 4.54
C LYS A 97 7.96 -1.54 4.43
N PHE A 98 7.81 -1.02 3.21
CA PHE A 98 7.17 0.29 3.00
C PHE A 98 5.69 0.27 3.41
N THR A 99 4.98 -0.81 3.10
CA THR A 99 3.57 -0.98 3.45
C THR A 99 3.38 -1.04 4.97
N ASP A 100 4.18 -1.85 5.65
CA ASP A 100 4.13 -2.01 7.10
C ASP A 100 4.52 -0.72 7.82
N GLY A 101 5.53 0.00 7.34
CA GLY A 101 5.90 1.31 7.87
C GLY A 101 4.76 2.33 7.75
N TYR A 102 4.11 2.39 6.59
CA TYR A 102 2.94 3.24 6.37
C TYR A 102 1.77 2.86 7.29
N LEU A 103 1.42 1.57 7.35
CA LEU A 103 0.35 1.07 8.20
C LEU A 103 0.63 1.35 9.68
N GLY A 104 1.89 1.19 10.12
CA GLY A 104 2.32 1.53 11.47
C GLY A 104 2.10 3.01 11.79
N LEU A 105 2.50 3.92 10.90
CA LEU A 105 2.26 5.36 11.07
C LEU A 105 0.77 5.72 11.11
N LEU A 106 -0.03 5.10 10.23
CA LEU A 106 -1.47 5.30 10.18
C LEU A 106 -2.15 4.84 11.48
N LEU A 107 -1.82 3.64 11.95
CA LEU A 107 -2.34 3.08 13.20
C LEU A 107 -1.95 3.92 14.41
N MET A 108 -0.69 4.35 14.50
CA MET A 108 -0.22 5.22 15.57
C MET A 108 -0.99 6.55 15.58
N ASN A 109 -1.25 7.13 14.41
CA ASN A 109 -2.03 8.37 14.32
C ASN A 109 -3.48 8.17 14.80
N ILE A 110 -4.12 7.07 14.38
CA ILE A 110 -5.48 6.72 14.82
C ILE A 110 -5.55 6.56 16.34
N ILE A 111 -4.57 5.88 16.95
CA ILE A 111 -4.49 5.72 18.41
C ILE A 111 -4.40 7.09 19.11
N VAL A 112 -3.58 8.00 18.59
CA VAL A 112 -3.45 9.37 19.15
C VAL A 112 -4.77 10.14 19.07
N ILE A 113 -5.51 10.01 17.97
CA ILE A 113 -6.83 10.64 17.81
C ILE A 113 -7.81 10.08 18.85
N ILE A 114 -7.94 8.76 18.92
CA ILE A 114 -8.85 8.09 19.87
C ILE A 114 -8.53 8.50 21.30
N TYR A 115 -7.27 8.42 21.71
CA TYR A 115 -6.83 8.81 23.06
C TYR A 115 -7.19 10.26 23.36
N SER A 116 -6.96 11.16 22.40
CA SER A 116 -7.24 12.57 22.59
C SER A 116 -8.74 12.88 22.67
N CYS A 117 -9.58 12.19 21.89
CA CYS A 117 -11.03 12.26 21.98
C CYS A 117 -11.55 11.80 23.34
N ILE A 118 -11.07 10.65 23.84
CA ILE A 118 -11.42 10.13 25.17
C ILE A 118 -11.04 11.16 26.25
N ARG A 119 -9.84 11.73 26.16
CA ARG A 119 -9.36 12.72 27.14
C ARG A 119 -10.24 13.98 27.15
N ILE A 120 -10.65 14.48 25.99
CA ILE A 120 -11.56 15.64 25.91
C ILE A 120 -12.92 15.29 26.52
N PHE A 121 -13.46 14.12 26.21
CA PHE A 121 -14.74 13.67 26.76
C PHE A 121 -14.72 13.61 28.29
N ILE A 122 -13.67 13.03 28.88
CA ILE A 122 -13.50 12.97 30.34
C ILE A 122 -13.39 14.37 30.95
N LEU A 123 -12.63 15.27 30.31
CA LEU A 123 -12.47 16.65 30.79
C LEU A 123 -13.80 17.41 30.78
N LYS A 124 -14.57 17.31 29.70
CA LYS A 124 -15.88 17.94 29.59
C LYS A 124 -16.83 17.45 30.69
N ARG A 125 -16.89 16.13 30.92
CA ARG A 125 -17.71 15.55 31.99
C ARG A 125 -17.33 16.03 33.39
N LYS A 126 -16.05 16.32 33.65
CA LYS A 126 -15.62 16.88 34.95
C LYS A 126 -16.03 18.34 35.13
N GLU A 127 -16.05 19.11 34.05
CA GLU A 127 -16.51 20.50 34.06
C GLU A 127 -18.04 20.56 34.25
N ASP A 128 -18.82 19.63 33.70
CA ASP A 128 -20.28 19.58 33.85
C ASP A 128 -20.76 19.15 35.26
N ILE A 129 -19.88 18.61 36.11
CA ILE A 129 -20.20 18.12 37.47
C ILE A 129 -19.93 19.20 38.53
N HIS A 130 -19.26 20.30 38.19
CA HIS A 130 -18.84 21.36 39.11
C HIS A 130 -19.57 22.67 38.86
#